data_AF-A0A4V2F5C7-F1
#
_entry.id   AF-A0A4V2F5C7-F1
#
_cell.length_a   1.000
_cell.length_b   1.000
_cell.length_c   1.000
_cell.angle_alpha   90.00
_cell.angle_beta   90.00
_cell.angle_gamma   90.00
#
_symmetry.space_group_name_H-M   'P 1'
#
loop_
_entity.id
_entity.type
_entity.pdbx_description
1 polymer ?
#
loop_
_entity_poly.entity_id
_entity_poly.type
_entity_poly.pdbx_seq_one_letter_code
_entity_poly.pdbx_strand_id
1 'polypeptide(L)'
;MGREDEDRYTDYYSRFFRKIYFYCYKRLKDSVAAEDMAQEIFVKLWQEIDKIHDAGHAEKWLSRVTRNRMVNYFRDNGRACEVSEDPNYVQEDLRSASGNDLDELMSDRESLLEIAEYIQGLDELSQKVFQCWVEKSGWRELSLQSGRSVHALHCRASRLVKKLRRKFRG
;
A
#
# COMPACT_ATOMS: atom_id res chain seq x y z
N MET A 1 11.20 1.98 30.59
CA MET A 1 10.89 2.78 29.39
C MET A 1 10.40 4.12 29.86
N GLY A 2 11.14 5.19 29.55
CA GLY A 2 10.89 6.54 30.06
C GLY A 2 10.12 7.41 29.06
N ARG A 3 9.60 8.57 29.53
CA ARG A 3 8.94 9.57 28.66
C ARG A 3 9.83 10.02 27.49
N GLU A 4 11.15 10.09 27.71
CA GLU A 4 12.13 10.45 26.68
C GLU A 4 12.21 9.41 25.54
N ASP A 5 12.03 8.11 25.83
CA ASP A 5 12.01 7.07 24.80
C ASP A 5 10.76 7.19 23.91
N GLU A 6 9.63 7.54 24.52
CA GLU A 6 8.34 7.76 23.85
C GLU A 6 8.39 8.99 22.94
N ASP A 7 8.99 10.08 23.40
CA ASP A 7 9.17 11.30 22.61
C ASP A 7 10.09 11.05 21.41
N ARG A 8 11.20 10.33 21.62
CA ARG A 8 12.14 9.95 20.54
C ARG A 8 11.50 9.02 19.53
N TYR A 9 10.74 8.03 19.99
CA TYR A 9 10.00 7.13 19.11
C TYR A 9 8.98 7.90 18.28
N THR A 10 8.20 8.78 18.90
CA THR A 10 7.22 9.63 18.21
C THR A 10 7.88 10.50 17.14
N ASP A 11 9.03 11.13 17.46
CA ASP A 11 9.81 11.89 16.49
C ASP A 11 10.23 11.02 15.30
N TYR A 12 10.83 9.86 15.55
CA TYR A 12 11.27 8.97 14.46
C TYR A 12 10.10 8.40 13.65
N TYR A 13 8.99 8.07 14.29
CA TYR A 13 7.77 7.61 13.63
C TYR A 13 7.25 8.67 12.65
N SER A 14 7.10 9.91 13.12
CA SER A 14 6.61 11.02 12.29
C SER A 14 7.50 11.28 11.08
N ARG A 15 8.81 11.09 11.20
CA ARG A 15 9.80 11.34 10.14
C ARG A 15 9.92 10.21 9.12
N PHE A 16 9.89 8.96 9.59
CA PHE A 16 10.35 7.83 8.78
C PHE A 16 9.26 6.83 8.43
N PHE A 17 8.17 6.72 9.21
CA PHE A 17 7.15 5.69 9.01
C PHE A 17 6.60 5.70 7.58
N ARG A 18 6.21 6.89 7.16
CA ARG A 18 5.62 7.11 5.85
C ARG A 18 6.60 6.79 4.72
N LYS A 19 7.87 7.16 4.88
CA LYS A 19 8.93 6.90 3.90
C LYS A 19 9.23 5.41 3.76
N ILE A 20 9.26 4.68 4.88
CA ILE A 20 9.48 3.23 4.90
C ILE A 20 8.29 2.50 4.29
N TYR A 21 7.07 2.86 4.67
CA TYR A 21 5.86 2.34 4.03
C TYR A 21 5.91 2.49 2.51
N PHE A 22 6.28 3.67 2.02
CA PHE A 22 6.39 3.94 0.59
C PHE A 22 7.48 3.13 -0.10
N TYR A 23 8.66 3.04 0.52
CA TYR A 23 9.76 2.22 0.04
C TYR A 23 9.32 0.77 -0.14
N CYS A 24 8.62 0.21 0.85
CA CYS A 24 8.06 -1.14 0.82
C CYS A 24 6.98 -1.26 -0.26
N TYR A 25 5.99 -0.37 -0.27
CA TYR A 25 4.88 -0.41 -1.23
C TYR A 25 5.34 -0.34 -2.69
N LYS A 26 6.32 0.51 -3.00
CA LYS A 26 6.89 0.64 -4.34
C LYS A 26 7.41 -0.70 -4.91
N ARG A 27 7.84 -1.62 -4.06
CA ARG A 27 8.45 -2.91 -4.42
C ARG A 27 7.52 -4.10 -4.20
N LEU A 28 6.70 -4.05 -3.15
CA LEU A 28 5.75 -5.12 -2.84
C LEU A 28 4.50 -5.06 -3.72
N LYS A 29 4.10 -3.86 -4.16
CA LYS A 29 2.84 -3.58 -4.88
C LYS A 29 1.60 -4.11 -4.15
N ASP A 30 1.71 -4.23 -2.83
CA ASP A 30 0.66 -4.71 -1.93
C ASP A 30 0.65 -3.77 -0.71
N SER A 31 -0.47 -3.10 -0.50
CA SER A 31 -0.61 -2.10 0.57
C SER A 31 -0.67 -2.75 1.95
N VAL A 32 -1.27 -3.94 2.06
CA VAL A 32 -1.36 -4.67 3.33
C VAL A 32 0.03 -5.17 3.72
N ALA A 33 0.74 -5.81 2.79
CA ALA A 33 2.10 -6.30 3.05
C ALA A 33 3.09 -5.15 3.34
N ALA A 34 2.94 -4.00 2.67
CA ALA A 34 3.78 -2.83 2.94
C ALA A 34 3.50 -2.19 4.29
N GLU A 35 2.23 -2.10 4.69
CA GLU A 35 1.83 -1.58 6.00
C GLU A 35 2.30 -2.50 7.13
N ASP A 36 2.08 -3.80 7.00
CA ASP A 36 2.54 -4.81 7.97
C ASP A 36 4.07 -4.76 8.13
N MET A 37 4.80 -4.69 7.01
CA MET A 37 6.25 -4.58 7.06
C MET A 37 6.74 -3.29 7.74
N ALA A 38 6.12 -2.15 7.44
CA ALA A 38 6.46 -0.90 8.10
C ALA A 38 6.16 -0.98 9.61
N GLN A 39 5.00 -1.51 9.99
CA GLN A 39 4.64 -1.70 11.40
C GLN A 39 5.65 -2.61 12.12
N GLU A 40 6.02 -3.75 11.55
CA GLU A 40 7.03 -4.64 12.14
C GLU A 40 8.39 -3.95 12.36
N ILE A 41 8.82 -3.11 11.40
CA ILE A 41 10.08 -2.37 11.49
C ILE A 41 10.01 -1.38 12.66
N PHE A 42 8.88 -0.70 12.84
CA PHE A 42 8.69 0.25 13.94
C PHE A 42 8.49 -0.42 15.30
N VAL A 43 7.86 -1.58 15.36
CA VAL A 43 7.84 -2.40 16.59
C VAL A 43 9.27 -2.77 17.00
N LYS A 44 10.14 -3.13 16.05
CA LYS A 44 11.57 -3.35 16.35
C LYS A 44 12.30 -2.08 16.77
N LEU A 45 11.99 -0.93 16.14
CA LEU A 45 12.57 0.35 16.53
C LEU A 45 12.25 0.67 17.99
N TRP A 46 11.00 0.44 18.40
CA TRP A 46 10.57 0.61 19.79
C TRP A 46 11.35 -0.28 20.75
N GLN A 47 11.56 -1.55 20.39
CA GLN A 47 12.30 -2.51 21.20
C GLN A 47 13.80 -2.18 21.35
N GLU A 48 14.38 -1.42 20.42
CA GLU A 48 15.80 -1.04 20.40
C GLU A 48 16.03 0.47 20.55
N ILE A 49 15.02 1.23 20.97
CA ILE A 49 15.06 2.70 21.01
C ILE A 49 16.15 3.23 21.95
N ASP A 50 16.48 2.45 22.98
CA ASP A 50 17.57 2.67 23.95
C ASP A 50 18.96 2.64 23.30
N LYS A 51 19.12 1.86 22.22
CA LYS A 51 20.37 1.73 21.44
C LYS A 51 20.49 2.77 20.34
N ILE A 52 19.38 3.40 19.96
CA ILE A 52 19.40 4.53 19.03
C ILE A 52 19.81 5.77 19.83
N HIS A 53 20.64 6.64 19.27
CA HIS A 53 21.17 7.81 19.99
C HIS A 53 20.68 9.14 19.41
N ASP A 54 20.47 9.17 18.09
CA ASP A 54 20.02 10.36 17.36
C ASP A 54 19.25 9.96 16.09
N ALA A 55 18.67 10.95 15.41
CA ALA A 55 17.89 10.74 14.19
C ALA A 55 18.71 10.20 13.01
N GLY A 56 20.01 10.52 12.93
CA GLY A 56 20.89 10.00 11.89
C GLY A 56 21.24 8.52 12.12
N HIS A 57 21.42 8.11 13.37
CA HIS A 57 21.53 6.70 13.75
C HIS A 57 20.22 5.96 13.46
N ALA A 58 19.07 6.55 13.81
CA ALA A 58 17.75 5.98 13.52
C ALA A 58 17.57 5.74 12.01
N GLU A 59 17.89 6.72 11.17
CA GLU A 59 17.78 6.62 9.71
C GLU A 59 18.62 5.46 9.14
N LYS A 60 19.88 5.35 9.57
CA LYS A 60 20.78 4.26 9.14
C LYS A 60 20.27 2.89 9.59
N TRP A 61 19.86 2.80 10.86
CA TRP A 61 19.30 1.57 11.43
C TRP A 61 18.04 1.15 10.69
N LEU A 62 17.11 2.08 10.47
CA LEU A 62 15.86 1.84 9.76
C LEU A 62 16.10 1.40 8.32
N SER A 63 17.04 2.03 7.62
CA SER A 63 17.42 1.64 6.25
C SER A 63 17.93 0.20 6.20
N ARG A 64 18.81 -0.17 7.14
CA ARG A 64 19.36 -1.53 7.24
C ARG A 64 18.29 -2.57 7.55
N VAL A 65 17.42 -2.29 8.54
CA VAL A 65 16.37 -3.22 8.95
C VAL A 65 15.34 -3.40 7.84
N THR A 66 14.93 -2.31 7.19
CA THR A 66 14.01 -2.32 6.04
C THR A 66 14.55 -3.19 4.92
N ARG A 67 15.82 -2.98 4.53
CA ARG A 67 16.49 -3.79 3.51
C ARG A 67 16.46 -5.28 3.86
N ASN A 68 16.91 -5.63 5.07
CA ASN A 68 17.00 -7.02 5.51
C ASN A 68 15.63 -7.70 5.48
N ARG A 69 14.59 -7.00 5.94
CA ARG A 69 13.21 -7.50 5.91
C ARG A 69 12.72 -7.71 4.48
N MET A 70 12.94 -6.76 3.59
CA MET A 70 12.56 -6.86 2.19
C MET A 70 13.27 -8.02 1.47
N VAL A 71 14.58 -8.17 1.69
CA VAL A 71 15.36 -9.30 1.13
C VAL A 71 14.81 -10.64 1.61
N ASN A 72 14.56 -10.77 2.93
CA ASN A 72 13.98 -11.99 3.48
C ASN A 72 12.57 -12.25 2.90
N TYR A 73 11.73 -11.22 2.81
CA TYR A 73 10.39 -11.34 2.24
C TYR A 73 10.42 -11.85 0.79
N PHE A 74 11.28 -11.29 -0.06
CA PHE A 74 11.37 -11.76 -1.46
C PHE A 74 11.91 -13.19 -1.55
N ARG A 75 12.93 -13.51 -0.75
CA ARG A 75 13.50 -14.87 -0.68
C ARG A 75 12.48 -15.91 -0.25
N ASP A 76 11.74 -15.63 0.83
CA ASP A 76 10.81 -16.58 1.42
C ASP A 76 9.55 -16.76 0.54
N ASN A 77 9.20 -15.75 -0.28
CA ASN A 77 8.12 -15.83 -1.27
C ASN A 77 8.55 -16.32 -2.66
N GLY A 78 9.81 -16.76 -2.84
CA GLY A 78 10.32 -17.27 -4.12
C GLY A 78 10.33 -16.25 -5.26
N ARG A 79 10.34 -14.95 -4.94
CA ARG A 79 10.33 -13.85 -5.92
C ARG A 79 11.76 -13.36 -6.18
N ALA A 80 12.00 -12.84 -7.37
CA ALA A 80 13.26 -12.14 -7.65
C ALA A 80 13.39 -10.96 -6.68
N CYS A 81 14.56 -10.82 -6.05
CA CYS A 81 14.81 -9.74 -5.09
C CYS A 81 14.86 -8.40 -5.84
N GLU A 82 13.87 -7.53 -5.62
CA GLU A 82 13.84 -6.18 -6.20
C GLU A 82 14.58 -5.14 -5.32
N VAL A 83 15.42 -5.61 -4.40
CA VAL A 83 16.23 -4.76 -3.53
C VAL A 83 17.64 -4.69 -4.10
N SER A 84 18.15 -3.47 -4.33
CA SER A 84 19.53 -3.24 -4.78
C SER A 84 20.55 -3.92 -3.86
N GLU A 85 21.67 -4.39 -4.42
CA GLU A 85 22.78 -4.94 -3.62
C GLU A 85 23.54 -3.86 -2.84
N ASP A 86 23.43 -2.59 -3.20
CA ASP A 86 24.10 -1.49 -2.48
C ASP A 86 23.48 -1.27 -1.09
N PRO A 87 24.24 -1.45 0.01
CA PRO A 87 23.75 -1.30 1.38
C PRO A 87 23.17 0.07 1.70
N ASN A 88 23.55 1.13 0.98
CA ASN A 88 23.06 2.49 1.20
C ASN A 88 21.83 2.85 0.36
N TYR A 89 21.45 2.00 -0.60
CA TYR A 89 20.37 2.30 -1.53
C TYR A 89 19.03 2.64 -0.86
N VAL A 90 18.67 1.93 0.22
CA VAL A 90 17.44 2.22 0.98
C VAL A 90 17.53 3.60 1.62
N GLN A 91 18.68 3.95 2.17
CA GLN A 91 18.89 5.24 2.81
C GLN A 91 18.75 6.39 1.79
N GLU A 92 19.32 6.24 0.61
CA GLU A 92 19.21 7.23 -0.47
C GLU A 92 17.77 7.38 -0.97
N ASP A 93 17.04 6.28 -1.16
CA ASP A 93 15.63 6.28 -1.58
C ASP A 93 14.74 6.96 -0.52
N LEU A 94 14.98 6.70 0.78
CA LEU A 94 14.27 7.38 1.87
C LEU A 94 14.57 8.90 1.94
N ARG A 95 15.78 9.31 1.56
CA ARG A 95 16.15 10.74 1.49
C ARG A 95 15.54 11.46 0.29
N SER A 96 15.45 10.77 -0.83
CA SER A 96 14.93 11.31 -2.09
C SER A 96 13.41 11.25 -2.19
N ALA A 97 12.74 10.44 -1.38
CA ALA A 97 11.29 10.47 -1.22
C ALA A 97 10.81 11.85 -0.74
N SER A 98 10.14 12.59 -1.63
CA SER A 98 9.51 13.87 -1.33
C SER A 98 8.19 13.69 -0.58
N GLY A 99 7.77 14.71 0.14
CA GLY A 99 6.43 14.75 0.77
C GLY A 99 5.30 14.61 -0.26
N ASN A 100 5.45 15.25 -1.43
CA ASN A 100 4.42 15.24 -2.48
C ASN A 100 4.21 13.84 -3.08
N ASP A 101 5.29 13.11 -3.40
CA ASP A 101 5.21 11.74 -3.96
C ASP A 101 4.45 10.79 -3.02
N LEU A 102 4.53 11.09 -1.74
CA LEU A 102 4.02 10.29 -0.65
C LEU A 102 2.58 10.66 -0.29
N ASP A 103 2.21 11.93 -0.45
CA ASP A 103 0.85 12.46 -0.41
C ASP A 103 0.01 11.95 -1.57
N GLU A 104 0.53 12.02 -2.79
CA GLU A 104 -0.18 11.58 -3.99
C GLU A 104 -0.50 10.08 -3.94
N LEU A 105 0.47 9.24 -3.55
CA LEU A 105 0.25 7.79 -3.49
C LEU A 105 -0.69 7.35 -2.34
N MET A 106 -0.69 8.08 -1.24
CA MET A 106 -1.63 7.83 -0.14
C MET A 106 -3.03 8.29 -0.51
N SER A 107 -3.16 9.42 -1.19
CA SER A 107 -4.42 9.87 -1.80
C SER A 107 -4.96 8.83 -2.80
N ASP A 108 -4.09 8.23 -3.62
CA ASP A 108 -4.46 7.15 -4.52
C ASP A 108 -4.96 5.91 -3.75
N ARG A 109 -4.29 5.52 -2.66
CA ARG A 109 -4.74 4.40 -1.81
C ARG A 109 -6.08 4.68 -1.15
N GLU A 110 -6.25 5.86 -0.57
CA GLU A 110 -7.48 6.29 0.09
C GLU A 110 -8.63 6.29 -0.91
N SER A 111 -8.38 6.79 -2.13
CA SER A 111 -9.32 6.74 -3.25
C SER A 111 -9.70 5.30 -3.62
N LEU A 112 -8.74 4.37 -3.65
CA LEU A 112 -9.01 2.96 -3.94
C LEU A 112 -9.85 2.29 -2.85
N LEU A 113 -9.57 2.58 -1.56
CA LEU A 113 -10.36 2.07 -0.44
C LEU A 113 -11.78 2.63 -0.48
N GLU A 114 -11.96 3.92 -0.74
CA GLU A 114 -13.27 4.55 -0.84
C GLU A 114 -14.06 4.02 -2.06
N ILE A 115 -13.38 3.72 -3.17
CA ILE A 115 -13.98 3.01 -4.32
C ILE A 115 -14.42 1.60 -3.90
N ALA A 116 -13.57 0.84 -3.22
CA ALA A 116 -13.87 -0.53 -2.81
C ALA A 116 -15.07 -0.57 -1.84
N GLU A 117 -15.09 0.29 -0.84
CA GLU A 117 -16.20 0.45 0.10
C GLU A 117 -17.49 0.85 -0.63
N TYR A 118 -17.40 1.84 -1.54
CA TYR A 118 -18.54 2.26 -2.33
C TYR A 118 -19.09 1.12 -3.20
N ILE A 119 -18.23 0.29 -3.81
CA ILE A 119 -18.66 -0.89 -4.58
C ILE A 119 -19.34 -1.90 -3.67
N GLN A 120 -18.78 -2.20 -2.49
CA GLN A 120 -19.38 -3.12 -1.52
C GLN A 120 -20.76 -2.66 -1.04
N GLY A 121 -21.01 -1.35 -1.00
CA GLY A 121 -22.32 -0.78 -0.69
C GLY A 121 -23.36 -0.87 -1.82
N LEU A 122 -23.01 -1.35 -3.02
CA LEU A 122 -23.96 -1.53 -4.13
C LEU A 122 -24.68 -2.87 -4.05
N ASP A 123 -25.76 -3.00 -4.83
CA ASP A 123 -26.43 -4.30 -5.03
C ASP A 123 -25.47 -5.35 -5.60
N GLU A 124 -25.69 -6.61 -5.23
CA GLU A 124 -24.83 -7.75 -5.58
C GLU A 124 -24.58 -7.88 -7.10
N LEU A 125 -25.59 -7.56 -7.91
CA LEU A 125 -25.46 -7.56 -9.37
C LEU A 125 -24.48 -6.47 -9.84
N SER A 126 -24.54 -5.26 -9.29
CA SER A 126 -23.60 -4.18 -9.61
C SER A 126 -22.17 -4.53 -9.22
N GLN A 127 -21.96 -5.21 -8.10
CA GLN A 127 -20.64 -5.70 -7.67
C GLN A 127 -20.07 -6.70 -8.67
N LYS A 128 -20.86 -7.74 -9.02
CA LYS A 128 -20.46 -8.75 -10.02
C LYS A 128 -20.23 -8.15 -11.41
N VAL A 129 -21.05 -7.17 -11.81
CA VAL A 129 -20.83 -6.41 -13.07
C VAL A 129 -19.53 -5.63 -13.05
N PHE A 130 -19.16 -5.01 -11.93
CA PHE A 130 -17.88 -4.33 -11.78
C PHE A 130 -16.72 -5.31 -11.88
N GLN A 131 -16.81 -6.46 -11.20
CA GLN A 131 -15.81 -7.52 -11.27
C GLN A 131 -15.59 -8.01 -12.71
N CYS A 132 -16.66 -8.37 -13.44
CA CYS A 132 -16.56 -8.77 -14.85
C CYS A 132 -15.94 -7.68 -15.74
N TRP A 133 -16.17 -6.40 -15.41
CA TRP A 133 -15.56 -5.28 -16.13
C TRP A 133 -14.06 -5.16 -15.87
N VAL A 134 -13.63 -5.30 -14.62
CA VAL A 134 -12.20 -5.29 -14.24
C VAL A 134 -11.47 -6.48 -14.88
N GLU A 135 -12.04 -7.67 -14.75
CA GLU A 135 -11.44 -8.93 -15.24
C GLU A 135 -11.58 -9.11 -16.76
N LYS A 136 -12.40 -8.28 -17.42
CA LYS A 136 -12.76 -8.38 -18.84
C LYS A 136 -13.32 -9.76 -19.23
N SER A 137 -13.92 -10.47 -18.28
CA SER A 137 -14.42 -11.84 -18.44
C SER A 137 -15.70 -12.08 -17.61
N GLY A 138 -16.24 -13.30 -17.60
CA GLY A 138 -17.40 -13.66 -16.74
C GLY A 138 -18.79 -13.20 -17.21
N TRP A 139 -18.90 -12.40 -18.28
CA TRP A 139 -20.17 -11.83 -18.75
C TRP A 139 -21.25 -12.85 -19.11
N ARG A 140 -20.87 -13.97 -19.74
CA ARG A 140 -21.81 -15.04 -20.13
C ARG A 140 -22.41 -15.72 -18.90
N GLU A 141 -21.56 -16.05 -17.94
CA GLU A 141 -21.98 -16.68 -16.69
C GLU A 141 -22.90 -15.75 -15.90
N LEU A 142 -22.50 -14.48 -15.75
CA LEU A 142 -23.33 -13.49 -15.06
C LEU A 142 -24.68 -13.25 -15.76
N SER A 143 -24.71 -13.33 -17.10
CA SER A 143 -25.95 -13.24 -17.88
C SER A 143 -26.91 -14.39 -17.55
N LEU A 144 -26.40 -15.63 -17.48
CA LEU A 144 -27.19 -16.80 -17.09
C LEU A 144 -27.72 -16.68 -15.66
N GLN A 145 -26.86 -16.32 -14.70
CA GLN A 145 -27.22 -16.20 -13.29
C GLN A 145 -28.23 -15.09 -13.01
N SER A 146 -28.09 -13.94 -13.68
CA SER A 146 -28.94 -12.77 -13.45
C SER A 146 -30.19 -12.71 -14.32
N GLY A 147 -30.32 -13.60 -15.31
CA GLY A 147 -31.40 -13.58 -16.31
C GLY A 147 -31.39 -12.34 -17.23
N ARG A 148 -30.28 -11.59 -17.29
CA ARG A 148 -30.15 -10.36 -18.08
C ARG A 148 -29.27 -10.59 -19.30
N SER A 149 -29.51 -9.87 -20.39
CA SER A 149 -28.64 -9.93 -21.57
C SER A 149 -27.25 -9.35 -21.27
N VAL A 150 -26.22 -9.94 -21.89
CA VAL A 150 -24.83 -9.45 -21.84
C VAL A 150 -24.75 -7.96 -22.20
N HIS A 151 -25.52 -7.52 -23.20
CA HIS A 151 -25.59 -6.11 -23.58
C HIS A 151 -26.10 -5.21 -22.43
N ALA A 152 -27.17 -5.63 -21.74
CA ALA A 152 -27.70 -4.87 -20.60
C ALA A 152 -26.69 -4.80 -19.43
N LEU A 153 -25.91 -5.87 -19.22
CA LEU A 153 -24.83 -5.90 -18.22
C LEU A 153 -23.69 -4.95 -18.60
N HIS A 154 -23.25 -4.91 -19.86
CA HIS A 154 -22.28 -3.92 -20.34
C HIS A 154 -22.78 -2.48 -20.17
N CYS A 155 -24.03 -2.20 -20.54
CA CYS A 155 -24.62 -0.87 -20.31
C CYS A 155 -24.67 -0.49 -18.83
N ARG A 156 -24.86 -1.47 -17.93
CA ARG A 156 -24.78 -1.24 -16.48
C ARG A 156 -23.33 -0.94 -16.05
N ALA A 157 -22.36 -1.68 -16.55
CA ALA A 157 -20.94 -1.46 -16.29
C ALA A 157 -20.48 -0.07 -16.71
N SER A 158 -20.82 0.36 -17.94
CA SER A 158 -20.47 1.70 -18.43
C SER A 158 -21.02 2.81 -17.54
N ARG A 159 -22.27 2.67 -17.07
CA ARG A 159 -22.90 3.64 -16.16
C ARG A 159 -22.22 3.64 -14.79
N LEU A 160 -21.89 2.46 -14.26
CA LEU A 160 -21.20 2.32 -12.99
C LEU A 160 -19.82 2.98 -13.03
N VAL A 161 -19.00 2.64 -14.04
CA VAL A 161 -17.67 3.22 -14.24
C VAL A 161 -17.73 4.74 -14.42
N LYS A 162 -18.71 5.25 -15.17
CA LYS A 162 -18.92 6.70 -15.31
C LYS A 162 -19.26 7.36 -13.97
N LYS A 163 -20.06 6.70 -13.12
CA LYS A 163 -20.40 7.19 -11.78
C LYS A 163 -19.17 7.20 -10.86
N LEU A 164 -18.35 6.15 -10.88
CA LEU A 164 -17.10 6.07 -10.13
C LEU A 164 -16.14 7.18 -10.57
N ARG A 165 -15.88 7.33 -11.87
CA ARG A 165 -15.00 8.39 -12.39
C ARG A 165 -15.44 9.79 -11.97
N ARG A 166 -16.75 10.06 -11.95
CA ARG A 166 -17.26 11.36 -11.51
C ARG A 166 -17.09 11.58 -10.00
N LYS A 167 -17.18 10.52 -9.19
CA LYS A 167 -17.10 10.61 -7.73
C LYS A 167 -15.65 10.70 -7.24
N PHE A 168 -14.74 9.92 -7.85
CA PHE A 168 -13.38 9.70 -7.33
C PHE A 168 -12.27 10.24 -8.25
N ARG A 169 -12.62 10.94 -9.33
CA ARG A 169 -11.66 11.55 -10.26
C ARG A 169 -12.01 13.02 -10.55
N GLY A 170 -12.64 13.65 -9.57
CA GLY A 170 -12.90 15.09 -9.52
C GLY A 170 -11.77 15.79 -8.78
#